data_AF-A0A3D2L6I1-F1
#
_entry.id   AF-A0A3D2L6I1-F1
#
_cell.length_a   1.000
_cell.length_b   1.000
_cell.length_c   1.000
_cell.angle_alpha   90.00
_cell.angle_beta   90.00
_cell.angle_gamma   90.00
#
_symmetry.space_group_name_H-M   'P 1'
#
loop_
_entity.id
_entity.type
_entity.pdbx_description
1 polymer ?
#
loop_
_entity_poly.entity_id
_entity_poly.type
_entity_poly.pdbx_seq_one_letter_code
_entity_poly.pdbx_strand_id
1 'polypeptide(L)' 'TNGRQQADTGTKMIHLGKRTRSRIISKGISAGKSNNTYRGLVSINRKADKARNFTQCDSLLIGDRCGA' A
#
# COMPACT_ATOMS: atom_id res chain seq x y z
N THR A 1 -3.42 -11.97 6.39
CA THR A 1 -3.92 -13.23 5.81
C THR A 1 -3.34 -14.40 6.59
N ASN A 2 -3.96 -15.58 6.49
CA ASN A 2 -3.48 -16.81 7.14
C ASN A 2 -3.79 -18.05 6.28
N GLY A 3 -3.23 -19.21 6.62
CA GLY A 3 -3.47 -20.46 5.90
C GLY A 3 -2.82 -20.43 4.53
N ARG A 4 -3.60 -20.53 3.44
CA ARG A 4 -3.12 -20.39 2.05
C ARG A 4 -3.79 -19.21 1.32
N GLN A 5 -4.33 -18.25 2.08
CA GLN A 5 -4.99 -17.07 1.51
C GLN A 5 -4.03 -16.21 0.69
N GLN A 6 -4.55 -15.58 -0.36
CA GLN A 6 -3.83 -14.64 -1.19
C GLN A 6 -4.60 -13.31 -1.16
N ALA A 7 -3.90 -12.24 -0.83
CA ALA A 7 -4.44 -10.89 -0.89
C ALA A 7 -3.53 -10.03 -1.76
N ASP A 8 -4.10 -9.39 -2.77
CA ASP A 8 -3.48 -8.29 -3.50
C ASP A 8 -4.34 -7.06 -3.22
N THR A 9 -3.79 -6.13 -2.45
CA THR A 9 -4.49 -4.96 -1.98
C THR A 9 -3.66 -3.73 -2.24
N GLY A 10 -4.27 -2.55 -2.23
CA GLY A 10 -3.51 -1.35 -2.49
C GLY A 10 -4.37 -0.13 -2.68
N THR A 11 -3.76 0.91 -3.23
CA THR A 11 -4.46 2.17 -3.49
C THR A 11 -3.89 2.84 -4.73
N LYS A 12 -4.72 3.65 -5.38
CA LYS A 12 -4.29 4.60 -6.41
C LYS A 12 -4.65 5.99 -5.94
N MET A 13 -3.64 6.85 -5.80
CA MET A 13 -3.82 8.26 -5.52
C MET A 13 -3.42 9.10 -6.73
N ILE A 14 -4.37 9.86 -7.27
CA ILE A 14 -4.16 10.72 -8.42
C ILE A 14 -4.42 12.17 -8.00
N HIS A 15 -3.35 12.95 -7.87
CA HIS A 15 -3.40 14.37 -7.55
C HIS A 15 -3.58 15.17 -8.86
N LEU A 16 -4.74 15.83 -9.02
CA LEU A 16 -5.05 16.69 -10.16
C LEU A 16 -5.03 18.18 -9.82
N GLY A 17 -5.59 18.54 -8.64
CA GLY A 17 -5.72 19.92 -8.18
C GLY A 17 -4.54 20.40 -7.34
N LYS A 18 -4.37 21.73 -7.28
CA LYS A 18 -3.34 22.39 -6.47
C LYS A 18 -3.54 22.09 -4.98
N ARG A 19 -2.44 21.96 -4.23
CA ARG A 19 -2.38 21.81 -2.76
C ARG A 19 -3.14 20.59 -2.21
N THR A 20 -3.40 19.59 -3.05
CA THR A 20 -4.00 18.32 -2.61
C THR A 20 -3.03 17.54 -1.72
N ARG A 21 -3.56 16.80 -0.75
CA ARG A 21 -2.76 16.02 0.21
C ARG A 21 -3.29 14.61 0.35
N SER A 22 -2.38 13.65 0.48
CA SER A 22 -2.71 12.25 0.70
C SER A 22 -1.80 11.65 1.77
N ARG A 23 -2.36 10.70 2.52
CA ARG A 23 -1.64 9.88 3.50
C ARG A 23 -2.11 8.44 3.31
N ILE A 24 -1.17 7.57 2.97
CA ILE A 24 -1.40 6.15 2.73
C ILE A 24 -0.60 5.38 3.77
N ILE A 25 -1.29 4.59 4.58
CA ILE A 25 -0.66 3.68 5.54
C ILE A 25 -1.19 2.29 5.25
N SER A 26 -0.29 1.37 4.88
CA SER A 26 -0.58 -0.04 4.72
C SER A 26 0.16 -0.83 5.78
N LYS A 27 -0.55 -1.72 6.47
CA LYS A 27 0.01 -2.65 7.45
C LYS A 27 -0.42 -4.06 7.08
N GLY A 28 0.46 -4.78 6.40
CA GLY A 28 0.25 -6.15 6.00
C GLY A 28 0.67 -7.11 7.10
N ILE A 29 -0.16 -8.09 7.41
CA ILE A 29 0.22 -9.21 8.28
C ILE A 29 -0.02 -10.51 7.51
N SER A 30 1.01 -11.34 7.36
CA SER A 30 0.95 -12.65 6.71
C SER A 30 1.31 -13.75 7.71
N ALA A 31 0.60 -14.87 7.68
CA ALA A 31 0.81 -16.00 8.58
C ALA A 31 0.56 -17.35 7.88
N GLY A 32 1.13 -18.42 8.42
CA GLY A 32 0.98 -19.76 7.83
C GLY A 32 1.71 -19.87 6.49
N LYS A 33 0.97 -20.14 5.41
CA LYS A 33 1.44 -20.21 4.01
C LYS A 33 0.77 -19.15 3.13
N SER A 34 0.29 -18.06 3.72
CA SER A 34 -0.42 -17.00 2.98
C SER A 34 0.52 -16.05 2.26
N ASN A 35 0.00 -15.38 1.24
CA ASN A 35 0.68 -14.26 0.58
C ASN A 35 -0.18 -12.98 0.68
N ASN A 36 0.44 -11.85 0.97
CA ASN A 36 -0.23 -10.55 1.11
C ASN A 36 0.58 -9.43 0.46
N THR A 37 0.26 -9.13 -0.79
CA THR A 37 0.95 -8.10 -1.57
C THR A 37 0.23 -6.77 -1.43
N TYR A 38 1.00 -5.72 -1.17
CA TYR A 38 0.54 -4.34 -1.33
C TYR A 38 1.00 -3.78 -2.69
N ARG A 39 0.06 -3.21 -3.47
CA ARG A 39 0.32 -2.59 -4.77
C ARG A 39 -0.23 -1.16 -4.83
N GLY A 40 0.65 -0.17 -4.70
CA GLY A 40 0.28 1.25 -4.71
C GLY A 40 0.68 1.98 -5.99
N LEU A 41 -0.10 3.00 -6.36
CA LEU A 41 0.31 4.06 -7.30
C LEU A 41 0.01 5.43 -6.69
N VAL A 42 0.98 6.33 -6.72
CA VAL A 42 0.77 7.76 -6.48
C VAL A 42 1.20 8.53 -7.73
N SER A 43 0.27 9.27 -8.32
CA SER A 43 0.48 10.08 -9.51
C SER A 43 0.17 11.54 -9.20
N ILE A 44 1.12 12.44 -9.49
CA ILE A 44 0.97 13.88 -9.34
C ILE A 44 0.97 14.51 -10.74
N ASN A 45 -0.18 15.01 -11.17
CA ASN A 45 -0.33 15.60 -12.50
C ASN A 45 0.16 17.06 -12.53
N ARG A 46 0.45 17.55 -13.74
CA ARG A 46 1.06 18.86 -14.01
C ARG A 46 0.38 20.05 -13.31
N LYS A 47 -0.95 20.00 -13.09
CA LYS A 47 -1.71 21.10 -12.44
C LYS A 47 -1.73 21.01 -10.92
N ALA A 48 -1.21 19.93 -10.32
CA ALA A 48 -1.23 19.66 -8.90
C ALA A 48 -0.07 20.36 -8.15
N ASP A 49 0.07 21.67 -8.39
CA ASP A 49 1.10 22.48 -7.73
C ASP A 49 0.98 22.39 -6.20
N LYS A 50 2.13 22.23 -5.52
CA LYS A 50 2.24 22.01 -4.06
C LYS A 50 1.43 20.81 -3.51
N ALA A 51 1.13 19.81 -4.33
CA ALA A 51 0.59 18.54 -3.83
C ALA A 51 1.58 17.83 -2.91
N ARG A 52 1.08 17.08 -1.93
CA ARG A 52 1.91 16.32 -0.97
C ARG A 52 1.36 14.92 -0.78
N ASN A 53 2.25 13.95 -0.68
CA ASN A 53 1.94 12.58 -0.34
C ASN A 53 2.85 12.10 0.81
N PHE A 54 2.29 11.27 1.69
CA PHE A 54 3.05 10.43 2.59
C PHE A 54 2.56 8.99 2.44
N THR A 55 3.45 8.05 2.14
CA THR A 55 3.13 6.63 2.03
C THR A 55 4.04 5.83 2.95
N GLN A 56 3.45 4.98 3.78
CA GLN A 56 4.16 4.00 4.60
C GLN A 56 3.53 2.63 4.39
N CYS A 57 4.37 1.63 4.08
CA CYS A 57 3.96 0.25 3.91
C CYS A 57 4.85 -0.61 4.81
N ASP A 58 4.25 -1.18 5.86
CA ASP A 58 4.93 -2.07 6.78
C ASP A 58 4.33 -3.48 6.63
N SER A 59 5.18 -4.50 6.58
CA SER A 59 4.76 -5.90 6.51
C SER A 59 5.32 -6.68 7.70
N LEU A 60 4.45 -7.43 8.38
CA LEU A 60 4.83 -8.35 9.45
C LEU A 60 4.55 -9.79 9.00
N LEU A 61 5.58 -10.63 9.09
CA LEU A 61 5.49 -12.06 8.78
C LEU A 61 5.47 -12.86 10.08
N ILE A 62 4.54 -13.80 10.19
CA ILE A 62 4.39 -14.71 11.32
C ILE A 62 4.68 -16.13 10.83
N GLY A 63 5.90 -16.59 11.13
CA GLY A 63 6.44 -17.88 10.67
C GLY A 63 7.31 -17.77 9.41
N ASP A 64 7.90 -18.89 9.01
CA ASP A 64 8.93 -19.00 7.96
C ASP A 64 8.38 -19.33 6.56
N ARG A 65 7.07 -19.56 6.44
CA ARG A 65 6.42 -20.07 5.21
C ARG A 65 5.41 -19.11 4.56
N CYS A 66 5.27 -17.89 5.08
CA CYS A 66 4.36 -16.88 4.55
C CYS A 66 5.14 -15.78 3.79
N GLY A 67 4.44 -15.02 2.94
CA GLY A 67 5.04 -13.96 2.10
C GLY A 67 4.25 -12.66 2.13
N ALA A 68 4.91 -11.57 1.77
CA ALA A 68 4.33 -10.24 1.61
C ALA A 68 4.98 -9.51 0.43
#